data_AF-A0A8J7F436-F1
#
_entry.id   AF-A0A8J7F436-F1
#
_cell.length_a   1.000
_cell.length_b   1.000
_cell.length_c   1.000
_cell.angle_alpha   90.00
_cell.angle_beta   90.00
_cell.angle_gamma   90.00
#
_symmetry.space_group_name_H-M   'P 1'
#
loop_
_entity.id
_entity.type
_entity.pdbx_description
1 polymer ?
#
loop_
_entity_poly.entity_id
_entity_poly.type
_entity_poly.pdbx_seq_one_letter_code
_entity_poly.pdbx_strand_id
1 'polypeptide(L)'
;MLTNLIKLLKPANQPIRRTPTLLQMEAVECGAASLGMILAYHGRIVPLAELRQACGISRDGSKASNVLSAARSYNLQAKGFKIDIIGLQQIACPYIVFWNFNHFLVIEGFSKNRVFLNDPAMGRRTVSHSEFSEAFTGVVLVFERSPEFKKGGRKPSLFLALWSRLQGSILPLIYCVLAGFFLVIPGLAMPTFSQIFVDQVLIQGREDWLRPLIFAMLFTALLSGLLTRLQLQLLRRMKIKLAMGMSSKFIWHLLHLPVSFYDQRFAGEISSRIQLNDRLANLLSGKLATTVISAVMVIFYAVVMLQYDKVLTSIGIAFVVVNLVALQWVARLRGDTNIRLMQEEGKVSGIAIAGLQSMETLKSSGLESDFFTRWAGYYAKAINVRQDMDNLNQRLGMLPAFLSGITSMLLIVIGGLRVMDGALTIGMLIAFQSLMQQFMQPVNQLIGLGSDLQELEGNLNRLDDVLQNSTEENR
;
A
#
# COMPACT_ATOMS: atom_id res chain seq x y z
N MET A 1 -14.71 23.39 -40.26
CA MET A 1 -13.66 22.62 -39.55
C MET A 1 -12.74 23.49 -38.68
N LEU A 2 -12.34 24.70 -39.10
CA LEU A 2 -11.43 25.59 -38.33
C LEU A 2 -12.02 26.18 -37.02
N THR A 3 -13.33 26.40 -36.92
CA THR A 3 -13.97 27.06 -35.77
C THR A 3 -13.93 26.25 -34.46
N ASN A 4 -13.75 24.92 -34.54
CA ASN A 4 -13.64 24.04 -33.37
C ASN A 4 -12.20 23.87 -32.85
N LEU A 5 -11.18 24.23 -33.63
CA LEU A 5 -9.78 24.19 -33.20
C LEU A 5 -9.43 25.35 -32.28
N ILE A 6 -10.07 26.51 -32.49
CA ILE A 6 -9.81 27.75 -31.73
C ILE A 6 -10.24 27.64 -30.26
N LYS A 7 -11.28 26.84 -29.94
CA LYS A 7 -11.67 26.57 -28.54
C LYS A 7 -10.65 25.72 -27.77
N LEU A 8 -9.87 24.91 -28.49
CA LEU A 8 -8.84 24.00 -27.94
C LEU A 8 -7.47 24.68 -27.76
N LEU A 9 -7.26 25.84 -28.40
CA LEU A 9 -6.02 26.62 -28.36
C LEU A 9 -6.10 27.68 -27.25
N LYS A 10 -5.21 27.60 -26.25
CA LYS A 10 -5.14 28.55 -25.12
C LYS A 10 -3.68 28.79 -24.67
N PRO A 11 -3.38 29.93 -24.00
CA PRO A 11 -2.02 30.51 -23.98
C PRO A 11 -0.95 29.63 -23.33
N ALA A 12 0.30 29.88 -23.75
CA ALA A 12 1.50 29.25 -23.22
C ALA A 12 1.65 29.52 -21.70
N ASN A 13 2.06 28.49 -20.94
CA ASN A 13 2.03 28.35 -19.46
C ASN A 13 0.67 27.97 -18.85
N GLN A 14 0.16 26.79 -19.19
CA GLN A 14 -0.92 26.19 -18.41
C GLN A 14 -0.41 25.67 -17.05
N PRO A 15 -1.18 25.84 -15.96
CA PRO A 15 -0.87 25.17 -14.71
C PRO A 15 -0.94 23.65 -14.91
N ILE A 16 0.01 22.93 -14.31
CA ILE A 16 0.08 21.47 -14.37
C ILE A 16 -1.22 20.89 -13.81
N ARG A 17 -1.97 20.17 -14.66
CA ARG A 17 -3.26 19.60 -14.29
C ARG A 17 -3.06 18.18 -13.80
N ARG A 18 -2.98 18.02 -12.49
CA ARG A 18 -2.83 16.70 -11.86
C ARG A 18 -4.06 15.82 -12.13
N THR A 19 -3.87 14.71 -12.84
CA THR A 19 -4.91 13.70 -13.10
C THR A 19 -4.79 12.57 -12.10
N PRO A 20 -5.89 11.95 -11.63
CA PRO A 20 -5.80 10.76 -10.79
C PRO A 20 -5.07 9.64 -11.53
N THR A 21 -4.11 8.98 -10.86
CA THR A 21 -3.40 7.83 -11.45
C THR A 21 -4.26 6.57 -11.35
N LEU A 22 -4.42 5.89 -12.48
CA LEU A 22 -5.01 4.56 -12.59
C LEU A 22 -3.97 3.66 -13.27
N LEU A 23 -3.37 2.76 -12.50
CA LEU A 23 -2.35 1.84 -13.04
C LEU A 23 -3.02 0.73 -13.85
N GLN A 24 -2.41 0.36 -14.96
CA GLN A 24 -2.85 -0.78 -15.77
C GLN A 24 -2.61 -2.08 -15.02
N MET A 25 -3.55 -3.02 -15.13
CA MET A 25 -3.43 -4.34 -14.51
C MET A 25 -2.79 -5.32 -15.48
N GLU A 26 -2.95 -5.08 -16.78
CA GLU A 26 -2.38 -5.87 -17.88
C GLU A 26 -1.58 -4.97 -18.84
N ALA A 27 -0.67 -5.58 -19.62
CA ALA A 27 0.20 -4.85 -20.54
C ALA A 27 -0.57 -4.14 -21.68
N VAL A 28 -1.72 -4.68 -22.07
CA VAL A 28 -2.53 -4.21 -23.23
C VAL A 28 -3.57 -3.15 -22.87
N GLU A 29 -3.60 -2.68 -21.61
CA GLU A 29 -4.66 -1.82 -21.07
C GLU A 29 -4.34 -0.34 -21.01
N CYS A 30 -3.16 0.08 -21.47
CA CYS A 30 -2.68 1.46 -21.36
C CYS A 30 -3.71 2.50 -21.87
N GLY A 31 -4.44 2.19 -22.94
CA GLY A 31 -5.50 3.05 -23.49
C GLY A 31 -6.72 3.18 -22.58
N ALA A 32 -7.22 2.07 -22.02
CA ALA A 32 -8.35 2.09 -21.09
C ALA A 32 -8.00 2.76 -19.77
N ALA A 33 -6.81 2.47 -19.22
CA ALA A 33 -6.31 3.11 -18.02
C ALA A 33 -6.14 4.62 -18.21
N SER A 34 -5.55 5.06 -19.33
CA SER A 34 -5.42 6.48 -19.68
C SER A 34 -6.78 7.18 -19.81
N LEU A 35 -7.78 6.53 -20.43
CA LEU A 35 -9.14 7.06 -20.49
C LEU A 35 -9.77 7.18 -19.09
N GLY A 36 -9.54 6.19 -18.24
CA GLY A 36 -9.98 6.22 -16.83
C GLY A 36 -9.39 7.38 -16.05
N MET A 37 -8.11 7.72 -16.26
CA MET A 37 -7.48 8.91 -15.65
C MET A 37 -8.17 10.22 -16.09
N ILE A 38 -8.50 10.35 -17.38
CA ILE A 38 -9.21 11.51 -17.94
C ILE A 38 -10.65 11.61 -17.39
N LEU A 39 -11.39 10.50 -17.38
CA LEU A 39 -12.73 10.45 -16.79
C LEU A 39 -12.70 10.86 -15.31
N ALA A 40 -11.74 10.32 -14.55
CA ALA A 40 -11.57 10.64 -13.14
C ALA A 40 -11.21 12.11 -12.93
N TYR A 41 -10.36 12.70 -13.79
CA TYR A 41 -10.08 14.13 -13.82
C TYR A 41 -11.35 14.98 -14.06
N HIS A 42 -12.27 14.50 -14.89
CA HIS A 42 -13.55 15.16 -15.10
C HIS A 42 -14.59 14.90 -14.00
N GLY A 43 -14.30 14.03 -13.04
CA GLY A 43 -15.17 13.71 -11.90
C GLY A 43 -16.05 12.48 -12.10
N ARG A 44 -15.70 11.59 -13.04
CA ARG A 44 -16.37 10.29 -13.23
C ARG A 44 -15.38 9.14 -13.02
N ILE A 45 -15.64 8.29 -12.03
CA ILE A 45 -14.77 7.15 -11.70
C ILE A 45 -15.40 5.89 -12.26
N VAL A 46 -14.71 5.24 -13.19
CA VAL A 46 -15.18 4.01 -13.85
C VAL A 46 -14.18 2.88 -13.56
N PRO A 47 -14.63 1.69 -13.15
CA PRO A 47 -13.76 0.53 -12.96
C PRO A 47 -12.98 0.18 -14.24
N LEU A 48 -11.73 -0.25 -14.09
CA LEU A 48 -10.87 -0.59 -15.23
C LEU A 48 -11.44 -1.75 -16.07
N ALA A 49 -12.09 -2.72 -15.43
CA ALA A 49 -12.75 -3.84 -16.11
C ALA A 49 -13.87 -3.38 -17.08
N GLU A 50 -14.68 -2.39 -16.67
CA GLU A 50 -15.72 -1.79 -17.52
C GLU A 50 -15.09 -0.99 -18.68
N LEU A 51 -14.01 -0.26 -18.39
CA LEU A 51 -13.24 0.46 -19.42
C LEU A 51 -12.57 -0.49 -20.42
N ARG A 52 -12.14 -1.68 -20.00
CA ARG A 52 -11.56 -2.70 -20.88
C ARG A 52 -12.56 -3.18 -21.92
N GLN A 53 -13.79 -3.45 -21.49
CA GLN A 53 -14.88 -3.81 -22.37
C GLN A 53 -15.27 -2.65 -23.29
N ALA A 54 -15.42 -1.43 -22.74
CA ALA A 54 -15.80 -0.26 -23.52
C ALA A 54 -14.75 0.12 -24.58
N CYS A 55 -13.45 0.00 -24.27
CA CYS A 55 -12.35 0.26 -25.21
C CYS A 55 -12.05 -0.92 -26.15
N GLY A 56 -12.78 -2.03 -26.05
CA GLY A 56 -12.62 -3.22 -26.89
C GLY A 56 -11.17 -3.69 -26.96
N ILE A 57 -10.54 -3.87 -25.79
CA ILE A 57 -9.14 -4.32 -25.70
C ILE A 57 -9.02 -5.74 -26.25
N SER A 58 -8.07 -5.95 -27.17
CA SER A 58 -7.68 -7.27 -27.66
C SER A 58 -6.27 -7.61 -27.17
N ARG A 59 -5.77 -8.80 -27.57
CA ARG A 59 -4.39 -9.24 -27.31
C ARG A 59 -3.32 -8.28 -27.86
N ASP A 60 -3.66 -7.46 -28.85
CA ASP A 60 -2.76 -6.48 -29.47
C ASP A 60 -2.90 -5.07 -28.88
N GLY A 61 -3.73 -4.89 -27.84
CA GLY A 61 -3.99 -3.58 -27.22
C GLY A 61 -5.30 -2.92 -27.66
N SER A 62 -5.41 -1.61 -27.40
CA SER A 62 -6.56 -0.79 -27.81
C SER A 62 -6.17 0.14 -28.94
N LYS A 63 -7.01 0.23 -29.98
CA LYS A 63 -6.85 1.24 -31.03
C LYS A 63 -7.32 2.60 -30.50
N ALA A 64 -6.64 3.68 -30.92
CA ALA A 64 -7.05 5.05 -30.60
C ALA A 64 -8.52 5.34 -30.97
N SER A 65 -9.04 4.74 -32.04
CA SER A 65 -10.45 4.83 -32.42
C SER A 65 -11.39 4.28 -31.34
N ASN A 66 -11.03 3.16 -30.72
CA ASN A 66 -11.85 2.52 -29.70
C ASN A 66 -11.84 3.33 -28.40
N VAL A 67 -10.68 3.88 -28.02
CA VAL A 67 -10.56 4.80 -26.88
C VAL A 67 -11.46 6.03 -27.07
N LEU A 68 -11.49 6.61 -28.28
CA LEU A 68 -12.38 7.74 -28.59
C LEU A 68 -13.87 7.34 -28.57
N SER A 69 -14.21 6.17 -29.11
CA SER A 69 -15.59 5.66 -29.08
C SER A 69 -16.06 5.39 -27.65
N ALA A 70 -15.23 4.79 -26.80
CA ALA A 70 -15.48 4.59 -25.38
C ALA A 70 -15.65 5.92 -24.65
N ALA A 71 -14.78 6.91 -24.90
CA ALA A 71 -14.93 8.23 -24.28
C ALA A 71 -16.29 8.88 -24.61
N ARG A 72 -16.77 8.72 -25.85
CA ARG A 72 -18.07 9.23 -26.29
C ARG A 72 -19.25 8.53 -25.61
N SER A 73 -19.17 7.23 -25.34
CA SER A 73 -20.23 6.52 -24.61
C SER A 73 -20.36 6.99 -23.14
N TYR A 74 -19.30 7.56 -22.57
CA TYR A 74 -19.34 8.25 -21.27
C TYR A 74 -19.68 9.75 -21.37
N ASN A 75 -20.22 10.21 -22.50
CA ASN A 75 -20.60 11.60 -22.76
C ASN A 75 -19.42 12.59 -22.72
N LEU A 76 -18.21 12.17 -23.10
CA LEU A 76 -17.12 13.10 -23.41
C LEU A 76 -17.15 13.47 -24.90
N GLN A 77 -16.90 14.74 -25.21
CA GLN A 77 -16.52 15.15 -26.56
C GLN A 77 -15.06 14.76 -26.79
N ALA A 78 -14.83 13.73 -27.60
CA ALA A 78 -13.50 13.17 -27.83
C ALA A 78 -13.08 13.28 -29.30
N LYS A 79 -11.88 13.85 -29.55
CA LYS A 79 -11.29 14.02 -30.88
C LYS A 79 -9.83 13.57 -30.88
N GLY A 80 -9.43 12.85 -31.93
CA GLY A 80 -8.04 12.51 -32.19
C GLY A 80 -7.44 13.42 -33.26
N PHE A 81 -6.19 13.84 -33.06
CA PHE A 81 -5.45 14.66 -34.01
C PHE A 81 -4.06 14.06 -34.25
N LYS A 82 -3.49 14.39 -35.42
CA LYS A 82 -2.07 14.18 -35.73
C LYS A 82 -1.40 15.54 -35.77
N ILE A 83 -0.58 15.85 -34.76
CA ILE A 83 0.00 17.20 -34.53
C ILE A 83 1.46 17.03 -34.13
N ASP A 84 2.29 17.99 -34.50
CA ASP A 84 3.68 18.11 -34.07
C ASP A 84 3.80 18.60 -32.62
N ILE A 85 5.01 18.56 -32.07
CA ILE A 85 5.26 18.93 -30.66
C ILE A 85 4.93 20.41 -30.40
N ILE A 86 5.16 21.28 -31.38
CA ILE A 86 4.91 22.72 -31.25
C ILE A 86 3.41 22.98 -31.16
N GLY A 87 2.60 22.36 -32.02
CA GLY A 87 1.14 22.44 -31.93
C GLY A 87 0.60 21.76 -30.66
N LEU A 88 1.26 20.71 -30.17
CA LEU A 88 0.86 19.99 -28.96
C LEU A 88 0.90 20.89 -27.71
N GLN A 89 1.92 21.76 -27.59
CA GLN A 89 2.05 22.70 -26.46
C GLN A 89 0.93 23.76 -26.40
N GLN A 90 0.19 23.95 -27.49
CA GLN A 90 -0.91 24.91 -27.58
C GLN A 90 -2.26 24.31 -27.16
N ILE A 91 -2.32 22.99 -26.95
CA ILE A 91 -3.54 22.26 -26.57
C ILE A 91 -3.76 22.33 -25.05
N ALA A 92 -5.03 22.41 -24.64
CA ALA A 92 -5.42 22.32 -23.23
C ALA A 92 -5.14 20.93 -22.62
N CYS A 93 -4.29 20.87 -21.59
CA CYS A 93 -4.10 19.66 -20.77
C CYS A 93 -5.31 19.41 -19.85
N PRO A 94 -5.58 18.15 -19.45
CA PRO A 94 -4.87 16.93 -19.82
C PRO A 94 -5.40 16.26 -21.10
N TYR A 95 -4.53 15.53 -21.81
CA TYR A 95 -4.86 14.74 -22.99
C TYR A 95 -4.03 13.46 -23.06
N ILE A 96 -4.44 12.51 -23.90
CA ILE A 96 -3.74 11.24 -24.08
C ILE A 96 -2.85 11.34 -25.32
N VAL A 97 -1.62 10.85 -25.24
CA VAL A 97 -0.71 10.71 -26.38
C VAL A 97 -0.37 9.25 -26.63
N PHE A 98 0.02 8.94 -27.87
CA PHE A 98 0.60 7.66 -28.22
C PHE A 98 2.14 7.77 -28.20
N TRP A 99 2.76 6.91 -27.42
CA TRP A 99 4.16 6.92 -27.00
C TRP A 99 4.89 5.69 -27.53
N ASN A 100 6.09 5.87 -28.11
CA ASN A 100 6.96 4.80 -28.64
C ASN A 100 6.27 3.79 -29.56
N PHE A 101 5.21 4.21 -30.25
CA PHE A 101 4.38 3.36 -31.12
C PHE A 101 3.74 2.13 -30.46
N ASN A 102 3.70 2.06 -29.13
CA ASN A 102 3.22 0.88 -28.41
C ASN A 102 2.46 1.18 -27.11
N HIS A 103 2.37 2.45 -26.69
CA HIS A 103 1.84 2.79 -25.36
C HIS A 103 1.00 4.06 -25.36
N PHE A 104 -0.09 4.09 -24.60
CA PHE A 104 -0.87 5.31 -24.36
C PHE A 104 -0.58 5.86 -22.96
N LEU A 105 -0.40 7.17 -22.85
CA LEU A 105 -0.22 7.84 -21.56
C LEU A 105 -0.84 9.24 -21.54
N VAL A 106 -1.07 9.78 -20.34
CA VAL A 106 -1.68 11.10 -20.14
C VAL A 106 -0.61 12.17 -19.93
N ILE A 107 -0.76 13.30 -20.60
CA ILE A 107 0.04 14.51 -20.37
C ILE A 107 -0.69 15.42 -19.39
N GLU A 108 -0.02 15.76 -18.28
CA GLU A 108 -0.54 16.66 -17.24
C GLU A 108 -0.12 18.12 -17.47
N GLY A 109 1.00 18.36 -18.16
CA GLY A 109 1.47 19.69 -18.52
C GLY A 109 2.94 19.76 -18.95
N PHE A 110 3.36 20.96 -19.37
CA PHE A 110 4.74 21.28 -19.76
C PHE A 110 5.31 22.33 -18.81
N SER A 111 6.59 22.20 -18.50
CA SER A 111 7.42 23.23 -17.86
C SER A 111 8.60 23.59 -18.77
N LYS A 112 9.36 24.63 -18.38
CA LYS A 112 10.48 25.14 -19.18
C LYS A 112 11.47 24.05 -19.60
N ASN A 113 11.69 23.03 -18.77
CA ASN A 113 12.70 21.99 -19.04
C ASN A 113 12.18 20.54 -18.95
N ARG A 114 10.92 20.33 -18.58
CA ARG A 114 10.36 19.00 -18.31
C ARG A 114 8.92 18.88 -18.77
N VAL A 115 8.51 17.67 -19.12
CA VAL A 115 7.12 17.30 -19.42
C VAL A 115 6.59 16.43 -18.29
N PHE A 116 5.39 16.74 -17.79
CA PHE A 116 4.73 15.99 -16.73
C PHE A 116 3.78 14.96 -17.35
N LEU A 117 4.03 13.70 -17.04
CA LEU A 117 3.31 12.55 -17.56
C LEU A 117 2.60 11.82 -16.41
N ASN A 118 1.43 11.27 -16.68
CA ASN A 118 0.80 10.24 -15.86
C ASN A 118 0.70 8.98 -16.72
N ASP A 119 1.60 8.04 -16.46
CA ASP A 119 1.78 6.82 -17.23
C ASP A 119 0.96 5.68 -16.61
N PRO A 120 0.09 5.00 -17.37
CA PRO A 120 -0.64 3.82 -16.87
C PRO A 120 0.25 2.70 -16.33
N ALA A 121 1.45 2.51 -16.88
CA ALA A 121 2.39 1.50 -16.43
C ALA A 121 3.18 1.95 -15.20
N MET A 122 3.52 3.24 -15.13
CA MET A 122 4.52 3.75 -14.18
C MET A 122 3.99 4.71 -13.12
N GLY A 123 2.78 5.22 -13.29
CA GLY A 123 2.25 6.34 -12.54
C GLY A 123 2.83 7.68 -13.00
N ARG A 124 2.79 8.69 -12.13
CA ARG A 124 3.29 10.02 -12.49
C ARG A 124 4.81 10.03 -12.61
N ARG A 125 5.30 10.62 -13.69
CA ARG A 125 6.74 10.83 -13.93
C ARG A 125 6.99 12.08 -14.74
N THR A 126 8.25 12.53 -14.75
CA THR A 126 8.69 13.65 -15.58
C THR A 126 9.80 13.20 -16.52
N VAL A 127 9.73 13.66 -17.76
CA VAL A 127 10.76 13.42 -18.79
C VAL A 127 11.33 14.74 -19.29
N SER A 128 12.51 14.71 -19.91
CA SER A 128 13.04 15.88 -20.61
C SER A 128 12.27 16.16 -21.90
N HIS A 129 12.38 17.36 -22.44
CA HIS A 129 11.81 17.67 -23.77
C HIS A 129 12.44 16.83 -24.89
N SER A 130 13.73 16.50 -24.78
CA SER A 130 14.41 15.64 -25.76
C SER A 130 13.84 14.23 -25.78
N GLU A 131 13.72 13.61 -24.59
CA GLU A 131 13.13 12.27 -24.43
C GLU A 131 11.67 12.25 -24.92
N PHE A 132 10.91 13.29 -24.58
CA PHE A 132 9.54 13.44 -25.08
C PHE A 132 9.49 13.52 -26.61
N SER A 133 10.41 14.28 -27.22
CA SER A 133 10.45 14.48 -28.67
C SER A 133 10.78 13.20 -29.43
N GLU A 134 11.67 12.36 -28.90
CA GLU A 134 12.01 11.07 -29.51
C GLU A 134 10.88 10.06 -29.41
N ALA A 135 10.14 10.10 -28.30
CA ALA A 135 9.12 9.11 -28.00
C ALA A 135 7.71 9.45 -28.50
N PHE A 136 7.40 10.73 -28.73
CA PHE A 136 6.09 11.16 -29.18
C PHE A 136 5.85 10.82 -30.65
N THR A 137 4.79 10.06 -30.92
CA THR A 137 4.48 9.55 -32.28
C THR A 137 3.68 10.52 -33.15
N GLY A 138 3.26 11.67 -32.61
CA GLY A 138 2.41 12.63 -33.30
C GLY A 138 0.90 12.44 -33.09
N VAL A 139 0.45 11.37 -32.44
CA VAL A 139 -0.99 11.10 -32.19
C VAL A 139 -1.40 11.60 -30.81
N VAL A 140 -2.44 12.45 -30.77
CA VAL A 140 -3.02 13.01 -29.55
C VAL A 140 -4.54 12.84 -29.52
N LEU A 141 -5.09 12.50 -28.36
CA LEU A 141 -6.53 12.40 -28.10
C LEU A 141 -6.93 13.44 -27.07
N VAL A 142 -7.85 14.33 -27.44
CA VAL A 142 -8.31 15.44 -26.60
C VAL A 142 -9.76 15.25 -26.21
N PHE A 143 -10.08 15.63 -24.97
CA PHE A 143 -11.36 15.35 -24.33
C PHE A 143 -11.93 16.62 -23.70
N GLU A 144 -13.22 16.87 -23.92
CA GLU A 144 -14.00 17.91 -23.25
C GLU A 144 -15.30 17.32 -22.69
N ARG A 145 -15.83 17.92 -21.62
CA ARG A 145 -17.13 17.50 -21.06
C ARG A 145 -18.24 17.93 -22.01
N SER A 146 -19.11 17.00 -22.41
CA SER A 146 -20.36 17.40 -23.05
C SER A 146 -21.35 17.96 -22.00
N PRO A 147 -22.40 18.69 -22.40
CA PRO A 147 -23.46 19.12 -21.49
C PRO A 147 -24.16 17.95 -20.77
N GLU A 148 -24.17 16.76 -21.36
CA GLU A 148 -24.77 15.54 -20.83
C GLU A 148 -23.81 14.73 -19.93
N PHE A 149 -22.58 15.22 -19.74
CA PHE A 149 -21.59 14.55 -18.90
C PHE A 149 -22.01 14.60 -17.42
N LYS A 150 -22.38 13.44 -16.87
CA LYS A 150 -22.69 13.28 -15.45
C LYS A 150 -21.44 12.84 -14.68
N LYS A 151 -21.08 13.62 -13.66
CA LYS A 151 -20.14 13.18 -12.62
C LYS A 151 -20.74 12.00 -11.86
N GLY A 152 -19.92 11.04 -11.45
CA GLY A 152 -20.44 9.84 -10.80
C GLY A 152 -19.39 8.74 -10.65
N GLY A 153 -19.82 7.60 -10.13
CA GLY A 153 -18.92 6.51 -9.77
C GLY A 153 -18.26 6.74 -8.41
N ARG A 154 -17.90 5.64 -7.76
CA ARG A 154 -17.24 5.62 -6.45
C ARG A 154 -15.94 4.84 -6.60
N LYS A 155 -14.86 5.33 -5.97
CA LYS A 155 -13.66 4.50 -5.83
C LYS A 155 -14.04 3.23 -5.08
N PRO A 156 -13.52 2.06 -5.48
CA PRO A 156 -13.66 0.84 -4.69
C PRO A 156 -13.22 1.14 -3.25
N SER A 157 -14.12 1.00 -2.29
CA SER A 157 -13.79 1.28 -0.90
C SER A 157 -13.14 0.06 -0.28
N LEU A 158 -11.86 0.18 0.09
CA LEU A 158 -11.09 -0.88 0.76
C LEU A 158 -11.81 -1.43 1.97
N PHE A 159 -12.36 -0.55 2.80
CA PHE A 159 -13.08 -0.96 4.01
C PHE A 159 -14.25 -1.89 3.70
N LEU A 160 -15.05 -1.59 2.68
CA LEU A 160 -16.20 -2.41 2.29
C LEU A 160 -15.75 -3.75 1.68
N ALA A 161 -14.67 -3.73 0.90
CA ALA A 161 -14.07 -4.93 0.31
C ALA A 161 -13.44 -5.87 1.35
N LEU A 162 -12.87 -5.32 2.43
CA LEU A 162 -12.37 -6.07 3.57
C LEU A 162 -13.53 -6.58 4.44
N TRP A 163 -14.54 -5.75 4.68
CA TRP A 163 -15.69 -6.09 5.49
C TRP A 163 -16.48 -7.26 4.90
N SER A 164 -16.77 -7.24 3.61
CA SER A 164 -17.49 -8.32 2.92
C SER A 164 -16.78 -9.68 3.04
N ARG A 165 -15.44 -9.68 3.07
CA ARG A 165 -14.61 -10.87 3.26
C ARG A 165 -14.51 -11.32 4.71
N LEU A 166 -14.67 -10.40 5.65
CA LEU A 166 -14.58 -10.67 7.08
C LEU A 166 -15.91 -11.13 7.70
N GLN A 167 -17.05 -10.87 7.05
CA GLN A 167 -18.39 -11.22 7.56
C GLN A 167 -18.53 -12.68 8.01
N GLY A 168 -17.90 -13.63 7.31
CA GLY A 168 -17.90 -15.05 7.69
C GLY A 168 -16.97 -15.44 8.86
N SER A 169 -16.20 -14.48 9.38
CA SER A 169 -15.14 -14.68 10.39
C SER A 169 -15.16 -13.64 11.52
N ILE A 170 -16.29 -12.93 11.71
CA ILE A 170 -16.45 -11.95 12.79
C ILE A 170 -16.36 -12.60 14.19
N LEU A 171 -16.95 -13.79 14.37
CA LEU A 171 -16.95 -14.46 15.67
C LEU A 171 -15.52 -14.85 16.14
N PRO A 172 -14.66 -15.49 15.30
CA PRO A 172 -13.24 -15.65 15.62
C PRO A 172 -12.50 -14.35 15.93
N LEU A 173 -12.81 -13.26 15.21
CA LEU A 173 -12.19 -11.96 15.46
C LEU A 173 -12.54 -11.44 16.86
N ILE A 174 -13.81 -11.54 17.28
CA ILE A 174 -14.25 -11.15 18.63
C ILE A 174 -13.50 -11.96 19.69
N TYR A 175 -13.36 -13.28 19.51
CA TYR A 175 -12.58 -14.11 20.44
C TYR A 175 -11.10 -13.70 20.51
N CYS A 176 -10.48 -13.33 19.38
CA CYS A 176 -9.12 -12.80 19.37
C CYS A 176 -9.02 -11.48 20.12
N VAL A 177 -10.01 -10.58 19.95
CA VAL A 177 -10.06 -9.30 20.65
C VAL A 177 -10.19 -9.49 22.15
N LEU A 178 -11.07 -10.40 22.58
CA LEU A 178 -11.22 -10.77 23.99
C LEU A 178 -9.93 -11.37 24.56
N ALA A 179 -9.30 -12.31 23.84
CA ALA A 179 -8.02 -12.89 24.27
C ALA A 179 -6.91 -11.81 24.39
N GLY A 180 -6.88 -10.86 23.46
CA GLY A 180 -5.98 -9.71 23.52
C GLY A 180 -6.25 -8.80 24.71
N PHE A 181 -7.52 -8.53 25.02
CA PHE A 181 -7.91 -7.77 26.20
C PHE A 181 -7.45 -8.46 27.50
N PHE A 182 -7.60 -9.78 27.62
CA PHE A 182 -7.10 -10.51 28.79
C PHE A 182 -5.58 -10.50 28.92
N LEU A 183 -4.84 -10.40 27.81
CA LEU A 183 -3.36 -10.26 27.84
C LEU A 183 -2.87 -8.94 28.40
N VAL A 184 -3.74 -7.93 28.51
CA VAL A 184 -3.40 -6.65 29.15
C VAL A 184 -3.10 -6.82 30.64
N ILE A 185 -3.81 -7.73 31.32
CA ILE A 185 -3.67 -7.94 32.76
C ILE A 185 -2.24 -8.45 33.10
N PRO A 186 -1.71 -9.52 32.48
CA PRO A 186 -0.31 -9.90 32.64
C PRO A 186 0.67 -8.81 32.17
N GLY A 187 0.31 -8.02 31.16
CA GLY A 187 1.12 -6.89 30.69
C GLY A 187 1.37 -5.87 31.80
N LEU A 188 0.31 -5.42 32.49
CA LEU A 188 0.40 -4.47 33.61
C LEU A 188 1.11 -5.03 34.85
N ALA A 189 1.09 -6.35 35.01
CA ALA A 189 1.71 -6.98 36.17
C ALA A 189 3.22 -6.72 36.21
N MET A 190 3.90 -6.71 35.06
CA MET A 190 5.35 -6.53 35.03
C MET A 190 5.82 -5.15 35.56
N PRO A 191 5.27 -4.01 35.11
CA PRO A 191 5.53 -2.70 35.73
C PRO A 191 5.26 -2.70 37.23
N THR A 192 4.13 -3.29 37.65
CA THR A 192 3.72 -3.37 39.06
C THR A 192 4.73 -4.16 39.89
N PHE A 193 5.20 -5.30 39.37
CA PHE A 193 6.21 -6.12 40.05
C PHE A 193 7.55 -5.39 40.15
N SER A 194 7.97 -4.67 39.12
CA SER A 194 9.19 -3.85 39.17
C SER A 194 9.07 -2.73 40.21
N GLN A 195 7.91 -2.08 40.31
CA GLN A 195 7.67 -1.07 41.35
C GLN A 195 7.73 -1.67 42.75
N ILE A 196 7.03 -2.78 43.00
CA ILE A 196 7.02 -3.45 44.31
C ILE A 196 8.43 -3.91 44.68
N PHE A 197 9.17 -4.50 43.74
CA PHE A 197 10.54 -4.95 43.96
C PHE A 197 11.44 -3.79 44.42
N VAL A 198 11.39 -2.66 43.72
CA VAL A 198 12.24 -1.51 44.03
C VAL A 198 11.82 -0.87 45.35
N ASP A 199 10.54 -0.55 45.51
CA ASP A 199 10.07 0.22 46.67
C ASP A 199 10.04 -0.60 47.96
N GLN A 200 9.59 -1.87 47.92
CA GLN A 200 9.39 -2.68 49.11
C GLN A 200 10.59 -3.58 49.43
N VAL A 201 11.19 -4.22 48.42
CA VAL A 201 12.29 -5.19 48.65
C VAL A 201 13.62 -4.46 48.71
N LEU A 202 13.94 -3.61 47.73
CA LEU A 202 15.26 -2.98 47.61
C LEU A 202 15.43 -1.79 48.58
N ILE A 203 14.45 -0.89 48.66
CA ILE A 203 14.54 0.34 49.45
C ILE A 203 14.13 0.10 50.91
N GLN A 204 13.00 -0.57 51.15
CA GLN A 204 12.50 -0.84 52.51
C GLN A 204 13.08 -2.10 53.16
N GLY A 205 13.85 -2.92 52.43
CA GLY A 205 14.50 -4.12 52.95
C GLY A 205 13.54 -5.24 53.38
N ARG A 206 12.30 -5.27 52.87
CA ARG A 206 11.29 -6.27 53.26
C ARG A 206 11.49 -7.58 52.51
N GLU A 207 12.41 -8.42 53.00
CA GLU A 207 12.72 -9.73 52.38
C GLU A 207 11.51 -10.68 52.32
N ASP A 208 10.55 -10.54 53.23
CA ASP A 208 9.32 -11.35 53.23
C ASP A 208 8.48 -11.18 51.95
N TRP A 209 8.58 -10.03 51.28
CA TRP A 209 7.89 -9.77 50.01
C TRP A 209 8.55 -10.44 48.81
N LEU A 210 9.82 -10.85 48.91
CA LEU A 210 10.57 -11.39 47.78
C LEU A 210 10.00 -12.73 47.29
N ARG A 211 9.73 -13.68 48.20
CA ARG A 211 9.22 -15.01 47.81
C ARG A 211 7.82 -14.94 47.18
N PRO A 212 6.83 -14.24 47.78
CA PRO A 212 5.51 -14.06 47.15
C PRO A 212 5.60 -13.37 45.79
N LEU A 213 6.49 -12.37 45.65
CA LEU A 213 6.68 -11.67 44.39
C LEU A 213 7.22 -12.59 43.29
N ILE A 214 8.21 -13.42 43.59
CA ILE A 214 8.75 -14.41 42.63
C ILE A 214 7.67 -15.39 42.19
N PHE A 215 6.87 -15.92 43.12
CA PHE A 215 5.75 -16.82 42.78
C PHE A 215 4.69 -16.12 41.92
N ALA A 216 4.35 -14.87 42.24
CA ALA A 216 3.42 -14.06 41.44
C ALA A 216 3.95 -13.78 40.03
N MET A 217 5.24 -13.46 39.90
CA MET A 217 5.91 -13.27 38.61
C MET A 217 5.89 -14.56 37.78
N LEU A 218 6.24 -15.70 38.38
CA LEU A 218 6.23 -17.00 37.69
C LEU A 218 4.83 -17.39 37.24
N PHE A 219 3.83 -17.25 38.11
CA PHE A 219 2.43 -17.51 37.79
C PHE A 219 1.95 -16.61 36.64
N THR A 220 2.27 -15.32 36.70
CA THR A 220 1.88 -14.37 35.67
C THR A 220 2.56 -14.65 34.32
N ALA A 221 3.83 -15.05 34.33
CA ALA A 221 4.55 -15.47 33.12
C ALA A 221 3.90 -16.70 32.49
N LEU A 222 3.51 -17.70 33.29
CA LEU A 222 2.83 -18.90 32.82
C LEU A 222 1.44 -18.57 32.25
N LEU A 223 0.66 -17.73 32.94
CA LEU A 223 -0.64 -17.25 32.49
C LEU A 223 -0.52 -16.47 31.17
N SER A 224 0.45 -15.56 31.07
CA SER A 224 0.75 -14.80 29.85
C SER A 224 1.09 -15.72 28.67
N GLY A 225 1.94 -16.74 28.91
CA GLY A 225 2.28 -17.74 27.90
C GLY A 225 1.08 -18.55 27.43
N LEU A 226 0.19 -18.95 28.35
CA LEU A 226 -1.03 -19.69 28.03
C LEU A 226 -2.02 -18.84 27.22
N LEU A 227 -2.27 -17.59 27.65
CA LEU A 227 -3.14 -16.65 26.94
C LEU A 227 -2.58 -16.29 25.56
N THR A 228 -1.27 -16.09 25.44
CA THR A 228 -0.60 -15.82 24.16
C THR A 228 -0.75 -17.02 23.22
N ARG A 229 -0.55 -18.25 23.73
CA ARG A 229 -0.77 -19.47 22.95
C ARG A 229 -2.21 -19.58 22.47
N LEU A 230 -3.19 -19.32 23.35
CA LEU A 230 -4.61 -19.33 23.00
C LEU A 230 -4.91 -18.31 21.90
N GLN A 231 -4.42 -17.08 22.02
CA GLN A 231 -4.57 -16.03 21.02
C GLN A 231 -3.97 -16.45 19.66
N LEU A 232 -2.73 -16.94 19.65
CA LEU A 232 -2.06 -17.38 18.42
C LEU A 232 -2.79 -18.57 17.76
N GLN A 233 -3.36 -19.48 18.55
CA GLN A 233 -4.17 -20.57 18.02
C GLN A 233 -5.47 -20.07 17.37
N LEU A 234 -6.16 -19.10 17.97
CA LEU A 234 -7.37 -18.49 17.40
C LEU A 234 -7.06 -17.74 16.10
N LEU A 235 -6.00 -16.90 16.10
CA LEU A 235 -5.54 -16.18 14.91
C LEU A 235 -5.18 -17.16 13.79
N ARG A 236 -4.48 -18.25 14.10
CA ARG A 236 -4.12 -19.29 13.12
C ARG A 236 -5.35 -20.00 12.55
N ARG A 237 -6.34 -20.35 13.37
CA ARG A 237 -7.60 -20.96 12.88
C ARG A 237 -8.35 -20.00 11.95
N MET A 238 -8.42 -18.72 12.31
CA MET A 238 -9.03 -17.69 11.48
C MET A 238 -8.29 -17.53 10.14
N LYS A 239 -6.95 -17.50 10.17
CA LYS A 239 -6.09 -17.47 8.98
C LYS A 239 -6.43 -18.62 8.02
N ILE A 240 -6.40 -19.85 8.53
CA ILE A 240 -6.63 -21.05 7.71
C ILE A 240 -8.04 -21.01 7.09
N LYS A 241 -9.07 -20.67 7.88
CA LYS A 241 -10.46 -20.55 7.38
C LYS A 241 -10.57 -19.53 6.25
N LEU A 242 -9.98 -18.33 6.42
CA LEU A 242 -10.01 -17.27 5.41
C LEU A 242 -9.20 -17.65 4.17
N ALA A 243 -7.99 -18.19 4.34
CA ALA A 243 -7.11 -18.58 3.25
C ALA A 243 -7.75 -19.67 2.39
N MET A 244 -8.32 -20.71 3.02
CA MET A 244 -9.05 -21.77 2.33
C MET A 244 -10.29 -21.23 1.62
N GLY A 245 -11.15 -20.48 2.31
CA GLY A 245 -12.38 -19.95 1.72
C GLY A 245 -12.15 -19.03 0.52
N MET A 246 -11.20 -18.10 0.62
CA MET A 246 -10.88 -17.17 -0.46
C MET A 246 -10.18 -17.88 -1.63
N SER A 247 -9.18 -18.74 -1.35
CA SER A 247 -8.44 -19.45 -2.40
C SER A 247 -9.35 -20.44 -3.14
N SER A 248 -10.18 -21.21 -2.44
CA SER A 248 -11.13 -22.14 -3.06
C SER A 248 -12.15 -21.40 -3.94
N LYS A 249 -12.72 -20.30 -3.46
CA LYS A 249 -13.65 -19.47 -4.25
C LYS A 249 -12.98 -18.90 -5.50
N PHE A 250 -11.74 -18.44 -5.36
CA PHE A 250 -10.97 -17.87 -6.47
C PHE A 250 -10.64 -18.92 -7.53
N ILE A 251 -10.15 -20.10 -7.14
CA ILE A 251 -9.85 -21.19 -8.07
C ILE A 251 -11.13 -21.69 -8.74
N TRP A 252 -12.21 -21.87 -7.98
CA TRP A 252 -13.49 -22.28 -8.53
C TRP A 252 -13.97 -21.29 -9.60
N HIS A 253 -13.93 -19.99 -9.30
CA HIS A 253 -14.31 -18.96 -10.25
C HIS A 253 -13.40 -18.94 -11.48
N LEU A 254 -12.08 -19.07 -11.29
CA LEU A 254 -11.10 -19.14 -12.38
C LEU A 254 -11.50 -20.23 -13.37
N LEU A 255 -11.75 -21.46 -12.90
CA LEU A 255 -12.14 -22.60 -13.74
C LEU A 255 -13.40 -22.38 -14.59
N HIS A 256 -14.27 -21.43 -14.24
CA HIS A 256 -15.51 -21.11 -14.96
C HIS A 256 -15.40 -19.84 -15.83
N LEU A 257 -14.21 -19.26 -15.96
CA LEU A 257 -13.97 -18.12 -16.83
C LEU A 257 -13.82 -18.55 -18.30
N PRO A 258 -14.28 -17.71 -19.25
CA PRO A 258 -14.20 -18.02 -20.67
C PRO A 258 -12.77 -18.13 -21.18
N VAL A 259 -12.52 -18.99 -22.17
CA VAL A 259 -11.19 -19.21 -22.78
C VAL A 259 -10.48 -17.90 -23.16
N SER A 260 -11.23 -16.91 -23.68
CA SER A 260 -10.70 -15.59 -24.03
C SER A 260 -10.00 -14.84 -22.90
N PHE A 261 -10.33 -15.13 -21.63
CA PHE A 261 -9.66 -14.58 -20.46
C PHE A 261 -8.23 -15.11 -20.33
N TYR A 262 -8.02 -16.38 -20.66
CA TYR A 262 -6.72 -17.04 -20.58
C TYR A 262 -5.82 -16.69 -21.76
N ASP A 263 -6.38 -16.46 -22.94
CA ASP A 263 -5.61 -16.07 -24.12
C ASP A 263 -4.92 -14.69 -23.98
N GLN A 264 -5.42 -13.86 -23.06
CA GLN A 264 -4.93 -12.50 -22.82
C GLN A 264 -3.95 -12.41 -21.65
N ARG A 265 -3.84 -13.46 -20.81
CA ARG A 265 -3.13 -13.41 -19.53
C ARG A 265 -2.11 -14.53 -19.40
N PHE A 266 -0.91 -14.21 -18.91
CA PHE A 266 0.10 -15.23 -18.65
C PHE A 266 -0.26 -16.09 -17.44
N ALA A 267 -0.02 -17.41 -17.53
CA ALA A 267 -0.25 -18.35 -16.42
C ALA A 267 0.49 -17.94 -15.13
N GLY A 268 1.70 -17.38 -15.25
CA GLY A 268 2.46 -16.86 -14.10
C GLY A 268 1.79 -15.66 -13.42
N GLU A 269 1.11 -14.80 -14.18
CA GLU A 269 0.37 -13.67 -13.63
C GLU A 269 -0.86 -14.13 -12.85
N ILE A 270 -1.64 -15.07 -13.41
CA ILE A 270 -2.80 -15.68 -12.73
C ILE A 270 -2.34 -16.42 -11.47
N SER A 271 -1.24 -17.18 -11.55
CA SER A 271 -0.64 -17.88 -10.41
C SER A 271 -0.25 -16.91 -9.28
N SER A 272 0.32 -15.75 -9.61
CA SER A 272 0.65 -14.72 -8.61
C SER A 272 -0.58 -14.21 -7.86
N ARG A 273 -1.75 -14.13 -8.51
CA ARG A 273 -3.01 -13.69 -7.89
C ARG A 273 -3.55 -14.72 -6.90
N ILE A 274 -3.30 -16.02 -7.11
CA ILE A 274 -3.64 -17.05 -6.11
C ILE A 274 -2.88 -16.79 -4.80
N GLN A 275 -1.59 -16.46 -4.88
CA GLN A 275 -0.78 -16.12 -3.70
C GLN A 275 -1.25 -14.85 -2.98
N LEU A 276 -1.86 -13.90 -3.70
CA LEU A 276 -2.45 -12.71 -3.09
C LEU A 276 -3.60 -13.06 -2.13
N ASN A 277 -4.34 -14.16 -2.37
CA ASN A 277 -5.38 -14.60 -1.44
C ASN A 277 -4.82 -15.04 -0.08
N ASP A 278 -3.68 -15.73 -0.05
CA ASP A 278 -3.02 -16.08 1.22
C ASP A 278 -2.48 -14.84 1.93
N ARG A 279 -1.87 -13.90 1.19
CA ARG A 279 -1.43 -12.61 1.75
C ARG A 279 -2.60 -11.83 2.33
N LEU A 280 -3.72 -11.73 1.61
CA LEU A 280 -4.93 -11.08 2.09
C LEU A 280 -5.48 -11.77 3.34
N ALA A 281 -5.47 -13.11 3.39
CA ALA A 281 -5.88 -13.86 4.58
C ALA A 281 -4.98 -13.56 5.78
N ASN A 282 -3.65 -13.51 5.57
CA ASN A 282 -2.67 -13.14 6.60
C ASN A 282 -2.90 -11.74 7.14
N LEU A 283 -3.20 -10.78 6.27
CA LEU A 283 -3.50 -9.40 6.67
C LEU A 283 -4.80 -9.30 7.46
N LEU A 284 -5.88 -9.93 6.98
CA LEU A 284 -7.19 -9.93 7.63
C LEU A 284 -7.20 -10.64 8.99
N SER A 285 -6.55 -11.81 9.08
CA SER A 285 -6.56 -12.65 10.29
C SER A 285 -5.47 -12.30 11.30
N GLY A 286 -4.30 -11.87 10.84
CA GLY A 286 -3.17 -11.54 11.70
C GLY A 286 -3.15 -10.05 12.00
N LYS A 287 -2.58 -9.28 11.06
CA LYS A 287 -2.24 -7.87 11.29
C LYS A 287 -3.44 -6.99 11.62
N LEU A 288 -4.56 -7.10 10.90
CA LEU A 288 -5.76 -6.30 11.18
C LEU A 288 -6.37 -6.64 12.53
N ALA A 289 -6.52 -7.94 12.83
CA ALA A 289 -7.03 -8.41 14.11
C ALA A 289 -6.17 -7.94 15.29
N THR A 290 -4.85 -8.10 15.19
CA THR A 290 -3.92 -7.60 16.22
C THR A 290 -3.98 -6.08 16.31
N THR A 291 -4.11 -5.35 15.20
CA THR A 291 -4.14 -3.88 15.23
C THR A 291 -5.38 -3.34 15.95
N VAL A 292 -6.53 -3.98 15.80
CA VAL A 292 -7.74 -3.61 16.58
C VAL A 292 -7.49 -3.79 18.08
N ILE A 293 -6.83 -4.89 18.46
CA ILE A 293 -6.42 -5.13 19.84
C ILE A 293 -5.46 -4.05 20.32
N SER A 294 -4.46 -3.72 19.50
CA SER A 294 -3.47 -2.67 19.77
C SER A 294 -4.13 -1.31 19.97
N ALA A 295 -5.16 -0.96 19.19
CA ALA A 295 -5.89 0.29 19.38
C ALA A 295 -6.55 0.38 20.77
N VAL A 296 -7.15 -0.71 21.24
CA VAL A 296 -7.72 -0.78 22.60
C VAL A 296 -6.62 -0.70 23.66
N MET A 297 -5.50 -1.41 23.45
CA MET A 297 -4.36 -1.40 24.37
C MET A 297 -3.72 -0.02 24.51
N VAL A 298 -3.57 0.72 23.41
CA VAL A 298 -3.03 2.10 23.42
C VAL A 298 -3.86 3.00 24.33
N ILE A 299 -5.18 2.96 24.20
CA ILE A 299 -6.10 3.75 25.04
C ILE A 299 -5.95 3.33 26.51
N PHE A 300 -5.95 2.02 26.76
CA PHE A 300 -5.85 1.49 28.12
C PHE A 300 -4.53 1.86 28.81
N TYR A 301 -3.38 1.66 28.15
CA TYR A 301 -2.08 2.04 28.70
C TYR A 301 -1.96 3.55 28.90
N ALA A 302 -2.48 4.37 27.98
CA ALA A 302 -2.50 5.82 28.17
C ALA A 302 -3.28 6.22 29.42
N VAL A 303 -4.43 5.58 29.70
CA VAL A 303 -5.22 5.82 30.92
C VAL A 303 -4.45 5.42 32.17
N VAL A 304 -3.79 4.26 32.18
CA VAL A 304 -2.97 3.81 33.32
C VAL A 304 -1.78 4.75 33.55
N MET A 305 -1.09 5.17 32.48
CA MET A 305 0.03 6.11 32.58
C MET A 305 -0.40 7.46 33.16
N LEU A 306 -1.57 7.98 32.75
CA LEU A 306 -2.14 9.21 33.31
C LEU A 306 -2.41 9.12 34.83
N GLN A 307 -2.68 7.92 35.35
CA GLN A 307 -2.84 7.70 36.80
C GLN A 307 -1.50 7.72 37.54
N TYR A 308 -0.40 7.31 36.90
CA TYR A 308 0.95 7.36 37.49
C TYR A 308 1.49 8.80 37.56
N ASP A 309 1.59 9.49 36.42
CA ASP A 309 2.03 10.89 36.38
C ASP A 309 1.58 11.58 35.09
N LYS A 310 0.93 12.74 35.22
CA LYS A 310 0.39 13.50 34.08
C LYS A 310 1.49 14.12 33.20
N VAL A 311 2.62 14.53 33.78
CA VAL A 311 3.69 15.21 33.03
C VAL A 311 4.48 14.21 32.22
N LEU A 312 4.92 13.09 32.82
CA LEU A 312 5.60 12.01 32.10
C LEU A 312 4.71 11.44 30.99
N THR A 313 3.41 11.32 31.23
CA THR A 313 2.46 10.85 30.20
C THR A 313 2.33 11.84 29.06
N SER A 314 2.28 13.15 29.34
CA SER A 314 2.23 14.18 28.29
C SER A 314 3.48 14.15 27.40
N ILE A 315 4.66 13.93 27.99
CA ILE A 315 5.93 13.77 27.26
C ILE A 315 5.84 12.54 26.36
N GLY A 316 5.41 11.40 26.91
CA GLY A 316 5.24 10.16 26.14
C GLY A 316 4.31 10.29 24.94
N ILE A 317 3.12 10.85 25.16
CA ILE A 317 2.13 11.06 24.09
C ILE A 317 2.67 12.03 23.04
N ALA A 318 3.30 13.13 23.45
CA ALA A 318 3.91 14.09 22.52
C ALA A 318 4.96 13.41 21.64
N PHE A 319 5.83 12.57 22.21
CA PHE A 319 6.83 11.82 21.44
C PHE A 319 6.22 10.78 20.51
N VAL A 320 5.14 10.11 20.92
CA VAL A 320 4.38 9.23 20.03
C VAL A 320 3.82 10.00 18.84
N VAL A 321 3.25 11.19 19.05
CA VAL A 321 2.76 12.04 17.96
C VAL A 321 3.89 12.47 17.03
N VAL A 322 5.04 12.88 17.56
CA VAL A 322 6.23 13.23 16.75
C VAL A 322 6.72 12.03 15.95
N ASN A 323 6.81 10.85 16.57
CA ASN A 323 7.22 9.61 15.91
C ASN A 323 6.21 9.20 14.81
N LEU A 324 4.91 9.34 15.07
CA LEU A 324 3.84 9.13 14.09
C LEU A 324 4.02 10.02 12.87
N VAL A 325 4.23 11.32 13.07
CA VAL A 325 4.44 12.29 11.98
C VAL A 325 5.71 11.98 11.20
N ALA A 326 6.80 11.66 11.91
CA ALA A 326 8.06 11.26 11.30
C ALA A 326 7.89 10.01 10.42
N LEU A 327 7.25 8.96 10.93
CA LEU A 327 7.01 7.72 10.17
C LEU A 327 6.07 7.92 8.98
N GLN A 328 5.03 8.75 9.11
CA GLN A 328 4.18 9.11 7.97
C GLN A 328 4.96 9.87 6.89
N TRP A 329 5.85 10.77 7.28
CA TRP A 329 6.72 11.47 6.36
C TRP A 329 7.69 10.52 5.64
N VAL A 330 8.31 9.59 6.39
CA VAL A 330 9.15 8.51 5.85
C VAL A 330 8.38 7.63 4.86
N ALA A 331 7.17 7.20 5.21
CA ALA A 331 6.33 6.38 4.34
C ALA A 331 6.02 7.09 3.00
N ARG A 332 5.73 8.41 3.05
CA ARG A 332 5.50 9.22 1.84
C ARG A 332 6.75 9.31 0.97
N LEU A 333 7.93 9.52 1.56
CA LEU A 333 9.19 9.60 0.83
C LEU A 333 9.56 8.27 0.16
N ARG A 334 9.18 7.13 0.76
CA ARG A 334 9.45 5.79 0.23
C ARG A 334 8.50 5.38 -0.90
N GLY A 335 7.30 5.94 -0.96
CA GLY A 335 6.24 5.48 -1.86
C GLY A 335 6.67 5.37 -3.33
N ASP A 336 7.27 6.42 -3.87
CA ASP A 336 7.67 6.49 -5.28
C ASP A 336 8.79 5.48 -5.61
N THR A 337 9.82 5.41 -4.76
CA THR A 337 10.93 4.47 -4.93
C THR A 337 10.45 3.02 -4.78
N ASN A 338 9.46 2.76 -3.93
CA ASN A 338 8.92 1.41 -3.71
C ASN A 338 8.18 0.92 -4.96
N ILE A 339 7.36 1.79 -5.56
CA ILE A 339 6.68 1.50 -6.83
C ILE A 339 7.72 1.23 -7.93
N ARG A 340 8.76 2.07 -8.05
CA ARG A 340 9.84 1.88 -9.02
C ARG A 340 10.57 0.55 -8.82
N LEU A 341 10.84 0.17 -7.58
CA LEU A 341 11.49 -1.11 -7.25
C LEU A 341 10.64 -2.30 -7.70
N MET A 342 9.34 -2.30 -7.34
CA MET A 342 8.42 -3.36 -7.76
C MET A 342 8.32 -3.51 -9.28
N GLN A 343 8.41 -2.40 -10.02
CA GLN A 343 8.39 -2.42 -11.50
C GLN A 343 9.65 -3.06 -12.09
N GLU A 344 10.84 -2.69 -11.63
CA GLU A 344 12.09 -3.27 -12.15
C GLU A 344 12.21 -4.75 -11.78
N GLU A 345 11.80 -5.14 -10.57
CA GLU A 345 11.71 -6.55 -10.17
C GLU A 345 10.69 -7.33 -11.04
N GLY A 346 9.55 -6.71 -11.34
CA GLY A 346 8.56 -7.27 -12.26
C GLY A 346 9.15 -7.52 -13.66
N LYS A 347 9.94 -6.59 -14.20
CA LYS A 347 10.63 -6.76 -15.51
C LYS A 347 11.63 -7.91 -15.48
N VAL A 348 12.43 -8.03 -14.41
CA VAL A 348 13.38 -9.13 -14.22
C VAL A 348 12.64 -10.47 -14.20
N SER A 349 11.57 -10.57 -13.41
CA SER A 349 10.75 -11.78 -13.34
C SER A 349 10.11 -12.12 -14.69
N GLY A 350 9.57 -11.13 -15.40
CA GLY A 350 8.96 -11.31 -16.71
C GLY A 350 9.95 -11.83 -17.76
N ILE A 351 11.17 -11.27 -17.83
CA ILE A 351 12.20 -11.75 -18.75
C ILE A 351 12.63 -13.17 -18.40
N ALA A 352 12.81 -13.49 -17.12
CA ALA A 352 13.15 -14.84 -16.69
C ALA A 352 12.08 -15.86 -17.11
N ILE A 353 10.79 -15.55 -16.88
CA ILE A 353 9.69 -16.42 -17.31
C ILE A 353 9.68 -16.58 -18.83
N ALA A 354 9.80 -15.49 -19.59
CA ALA A 354 9.81 -15.54 -21.06
C ALA A 354 10.98 -16.38 -21.60
N GLY A 355 12.16 -16.26 -20.98
CA GLY A 355 13.32 -17.09 -21.32
C GLY A 355 13.08 -18.57 -21.04
N LEU A 356 12.51 -18.91 -19.88
CA LEU A 356 12.17 -20.30 -19.54
C LEU A 356 11.13 -20.90 -20.50
N GLN A 357 10.11 -20.11 -20.89
CA GLN A 357 9.12 -20.54 -21.87
C GLN A 357 9.70 -20.73 -23.28
N SER A 358 10.71 -19.94 -23.63
CA SER A 358 11.37 -19.97 -24.94
C SER A 358 12.69 -20.75 -24.92
N MET A 359 12.88 -21.64 -23.94
CA MET A 359 14.15 -22.29 -23.70
C MET A 359 14.60 -23.15 -24.89
N GLU A 360 13.65 -23.83 -25.54
CA GLU A 360 13.92 -24.59 -26.76
C GLU A 360 14.47 -23.70 -27.88
N THR A 361 13.83 -22.55 -28.13
CA THR A 361 14.27 -21.58 -29.13
C THR A 361 15.62 -20.97 -28.78
N LEU A 362 15.85 -20.62 -27.51
CA LEU A 362 17.13 -20.09 -27.05
C LEU A 362 18.26 -21.10 -27.28
N LYS A 363 18.02 -22.39 -26.99
CA LYS A 363 18.98 -23.47 -27.20
C LYS A 363 19.21 -23.79 -28.67
N SER A 364 18.16 -23.85 -29.48
CA SER A 364 18.29 -24.14 -30.92
C SER A 364 18.96 -22.99 -31.69
N SER A 365 18.83 -21.76 -31.18
CA SER A 365 19.42 -20.56 -31.80
C SER A 365 20.80 -20.18 -31.25
N GLY A 366 21.29 -20.82 -30.18
CA GLY A 366 22.57 -20.48 -29.54
C GLY A 366 22.61 -19.08 -28.92
N LEU A 367 21.47 -18.55 -28.46
CA LEU A 367 21.30 -17.17 -27.98
C LEU A 367 21.39 -17.04 -26.45
N GLU A 368 21.92 -18.04 -25.74
CA GLU A 368 21.91 -18.03 -24.27
C GLU A 368 22.73 -16.88 -23.68
N SER A 369 23.88 -16.57 -24.29
CA SER A 369 24.75 -15.47 -23.85
C SER A 369 24.07 -14.11 -23.99
N ASP A 370 23.39 -13.88 -25.11
CA ASP A 370 22.65 -12.64 -25.37
C ASP A 370 21.48 -12.48 -24.42
N PHE A 371 20.73 -13.56 -24.20
CA PHE A 371 19.65 -13.60 -23.22
C PHE A 371 20.18 -13.31 -21.81
N PHE A 372 21.27 -13.97 -21.40
CA PHE A 372 21.88 -13.74 -20.10
C PHE A 372 22.34 -12.29 -19.93
N THR A 373 23.00 -11.71 -20.93
CA THR A 373 23.45 -10.31 -20.90
C THR A 373 22.28 -9.36 -20.75
N ARG A 374 21.18 -9.60 -21.48
CA ARG A 374 19.94 -8.82 -21.36
C ARG A 374 19.35 -8.95 -19.96
N TRP A 375 19.17 -10.17 -19.46
CA TRP A 375 18.63 -10.43 -18.13
C TRP A 375 19.49 -9.79 -17.03
N ALA A 376 20.81 -9.94 -17.09
CA ALA A 376 21.76 -9.34 -16.16
C ALA A 376 21.68 -7.81 -16.16
N GLY A 377 21.48 -7.18 -17.33
CA GLY A 377 21.27 -5.73 -17.43
C GLY A 377 19.99 -5.24 -16.73
N TYR A 378 18.87 -5.97 -16.84
CA TYR A 378 17.65 -5.65 -16.08
C TYR A 378 17.83 -5.92 -14.59
N TYR A 379 18.51 -7.02 -14.23
CA TYR A 379 18.79 -7.35 -12.85
C TYR A 379 19.66 -6.28 -12.17
N ALA A 380 20.70 -5.79 -12.85
CA ALA A 380 21.54 -4.70 -12.36
C ALA A 380 20.73 -3.42 -12.12
N LYS A 381 19.81 -3.06 -13.03
CA LYS A 381 18.90 -1.92 -12.83
C LYS A 381 18.00 -2.09 -11.59
N ALA A 382 17.42 -3.27 -11.41
CA ALA A 382 16.60 -3.58 -10.24
C ALA A 382 17.40 -3.48 -8.94
N ILE A 383 18.61 -4.02 -8.92
CA ILE A 383 19.51 -3.93 -7.75
C ILE A 383 19.93 -2.49 -7.44
N ASN A 384 20.20 -1.66 -8.46
CA ASN A 384 20.52 -0.24 -8.22
C ASN A 384 19.35 0.50 -7.55
N VAL A 385 18.11 0.27 -8.04
CA VAL A 385 16.91 0.86 -7.41
C VAL A 385 16.68 0.31 -6.01
N ARG A 386 16.97 -0.98 -5.79
CA ARG A 386 16.91 -1.59 -4.46
C ARG A 386 17.93 -0.95 -3.51
N GLN A 387 19.15 -0.74 -3.97
CA GLN A 387 20.19 -0.08 -3.17
C GLN A 387 19.81 1.36 -2.82
N ASP A 388 19.22 2.11 -3.75
CA ASP A 388 18.66 3.45 -3.46
C ASP A 388 17.59 3.39 -2.36
N MET A 389 16.70 2.40 -2.42
CA MET A 389 15.68 2.17 -1.40
C MET A 389 16.30 1.76 -0.04
N ASP A 390 17.30 0.90 -0.04
CA ASP A 390 17.97 0.43 1.18
C ASP A 390 18.75 1.55 1.85
N ASN A 391 19.45 2.38 1.07
CA ASN A 391 20.10 3.60 1.56
C ASN A 391 19.08 4.57 2.17
N LEU A 392 17.92 4.74 1.53
CA LEU A 392 16.83 5.55 2.07
C LEU A 392 16.28 4.96 3.38
N ASN A 393 16.06 3.65 3.44
CA ASN A 393 15.59 2.94 4.64
C ASN A 393 16.60 3.06 5.78
N GLN A 394 17.90 2.97 5.50
CA GLN A 394 18.93 3.10 6.51
C GLN A 394 18.98 4.53 7.07
N ARG A 395 18.93 5.55 6.20
CA ARG A 395 18.92 6.97 6.62
C ARG A 395 17.68 7.30 7.44
N LEU A 396 16.50 6.87 6.99
CA LEU A 396 15.23 7.18 7.64
C LEU A 396 14.96 6.31 8.87
N GLY A 397 15.50 5.08 8.90
CA GLY A 397 15.33 4.12 9.99
C GLY A 397 16.05 4.51 11.29
N MET A 398 17.03 5.40 11.22
CA MET A 398 17.70 5.95 12.41
C MET A 398 16.80 6.92 13.21
N LEU A 399 15.85 7.58 12.55
CA LEU A 399 15.05 8.63 13.17
C LEU A 399 14.14 8.12 14.31
N PRO A 400 13.38 7.01 14.16
CA PRO A 400 12.60 6.45 15.26
C PRO A 400 13.47 5.99 16.45
N ALA A 401 14.63 5.40 16.18
CA ALA A 401 15.57 4.96 17.23
C ALA A 401 16.13 6.16 18.00
N PHE A 402 16.52 7.23 17.30
CA PHE A 402 16.98 8.47 17.89
C PHE A 402 15.89 9.15 18.75
N LEU A 403 14.66 9.26 18.23
CA LEU A 403 13.52 9.79 18.98
C LEU A 403 13.20 8.96 20.23
N SER A 404 13.28 7.62 20.13
CA SER A 404 13.12 6.73 21.29
C SER A 404 14.20 6.96 22.33
N GLY A 405 15.46 7.20 21.92
CA GLY A 405 16.56 7.52 22.83
C GLY A 405 16.33 8.82 23.59
N ILE A 406 15.89 9.89 22.89
CA ILE A 406 15.52 11.16 23.52
C ILE A 406 14.35 10.97 24.49
N THR A 407 13.34 10.19 24.10
CA THR A 407 12.18 9.90 24.97
C THR A 407 12.64 9.25 26.27
N SER A 408 13.46 8.19 26.18
CA SER A 408 14.02 7.51 27.36
C SER A 408 14.85 8.44 28.23
N MET A 409 15.69 9.29 27.62
CA MET A 409 16.49 10.29 28.35
C MET A 409 15.59 11.27 29.11
N LEU A 410 14.59 11.85 28.46
CA LEU A 410 13.68 12.81 29.08
C LEU A 410 12.86 12.17 30.20
N LEU A 411 12.40 10.92 30.02
CA LEU A 411 11.70 10.19 31.07
C LEU A 411 12.59 9.96 32.30
N ILE A 412 13.87 9.64 32.11
CA ILE A 412 14.82 9.49 33.22
C ILE A 412 15.09 10.83 33.90
N VAL A 413 15.39 11.88 33.14
CA VAL A 413 15.77 13.19 33.70
C VAL A 413 14.59 13.84 34.42
N ILE A 414 13.45 13.99 33.74
CA ILE A 414 12.26 14.64 34.30
C ILE A 414 11.63 13.75 35.38
N GLY A 415 11.59 12.44 35.15
CA GLY A 415 11.11 11.48 36.15
C GLY A 415 11.99 11.44 37.38
N GLY A 416 13.32 11.50 37.23
CA GLY A 416 14.26 11.60 38.33
C GLY A 416 14.08 12.87 39.15
N LEU A 417 13.92 14.02 38.49
CA LEU A 417 13.59 15.29 39.18
C LEU A 417 12.27 15.17 39.97
N ARG A 418 11.24 14.55 39.39
CA ARG A 418 9.97 14.29 40.09
C ARG A 418 10.11 13.39 41.32
N VAL A 419 11.02 12.41 41.25
CA VAL A 419 11.35 11.56 42.39
C VAL A 419 12.08 12.36 43.46
N MET A 420 13.02 13.24 43.08
CA MET A 420 13.72 14.13 44.01
C MET A 420 12.78 15.14 44.69
N ASP A 421 11.77 15.64 43.97
CA ASP A 421 10.71 16.50 44.50
C ASP A 421 9.71 15.75 45.40
N GLY A 422 9.85 14.42 45.54
CA GLY A 422 8.96 13.58 46.34
C GLY A 422 7.60 13.29 45.70
N ALA A 423 7.37 13.70 44.44
CA ALA A 423 6.12 13.47 43.73
C ALA A 423 5.96 12.02 43.24
N LEU A 424 7.07 11.30 43.05
CA LEU A 424 7.11 9.91 42.61
C LEU A 424 8.09 9.09 43.45
N THR A 425 7.84 7.78 43.58
CA THR A 425 8.85 6.84 44.09
C THR A 425 9.78 6.38 42.96
N ILE A 426 10.96 5.86 43.32
CA ILE A 426 11.88 5.26 42.34
C ILE A 426 11.20 4.08 41.63
N GLY A 427 10.44 3.25 42.37
CA GLY A 427 9.67 2.16 41.79
C GLY A 427 8.60 2.62 40.80
N MET A 428 7.89 3.73 41.09
CA MET A 428 6.93 4.32 40.16
C MET A 428 7.59 4.78 38.86
N LEU A 429 8.78 5.38 38.92
CA LEU A 429 9.52 5.77 37.72
C LEU A 429 9.90 4.55 36.85
N ILE A 430 10.37 3.47 37.47
CA ILE A 430 10.73 2.25 36.77
C ILE A 430 9.50 1.57 36.16
N ALA A 431 8.38 1.51 36.90
CA ALA A 431 7.11 1.04 36.36
C ALA A 431 6.65 1.90 35.17
N PHE A 432 6.77 3.22 35.26
CA PHE A 432 6.40 4.12 34.18
C PHE A 432 7.23 3.87 32.91
N GLN A 433 8.54 3.63 33.04
CA GLN A 433 9.39 3.26 31.91
C GLN A 433 8.95 1.94 31.26
N SER A 434 8.58 0.94 32.06
CA SER A 434 8.04 -0.33 31.54
C SER A 434 6.68 -0.14 30.84
N LEU A 435 5.78 0.65 31.43
CA LEU A 435 4.50 1.01 30.81
C LEU A 435 4.69 1.74 29.48
N MET A 436 5.66 2.66 29.39
CA MET A 436 5.99 3.35 28.15
C MET A 436 6.42 2.37 27.04
N GLN A 437 7.24 1.37 27.36
CA GLN A 437 7.64 0.35 26.39
C GLN A 437 6.45 -0.48 25.90
N GLN A 438 5.56 -0.87 26.82
CA GLN A 438 4.34 -1.61 26.49
C GLN A 438 3.34 -0.76 25.71
N PHE A 439 3.31 0.55 25.91
CA PHE A 439 2.51 1.50 25.15
C PHE A 439 3.06 1.70 23.72
N MET A 440 4.38 1.75 23.56
CA MET A 440 5.02 1.96 22.26
C MET A 440 4.83 0.79 21.28
N GLN A 441 4.80 -0.45 21.76
CA GLN A 441 4.62 -1.63 20.89
C GLN A 441 3.30 -1.60 20.07
N PRO A 442 2.11 -1.42 20.66
CA PRO A 442 0.87 -1.34 19.91
C PRO A 442 0.76 -0.06 19.07
N VAL A 443 1.38 1.05 19.48
CA VAL A 443 1.51 2.26 18.64
C VAL A 443 2.26 1.91 17.36
N ASN A 444 3.42 1.25 17.44
CA ASN A 444 4.20 0.86 16.26
C ASN A 444 3.43 -0.10 15.33
N GLN A 445 2.59 -0.99 15.88
CA GLN A 445 1.74 -1.88 15.09
C GLN A 445 0.67 -1.11 14.31
N LEU A 446 0.02 -0.12 14.93
CA LEU A 446 -0.94 0.76 14.25
C LEU A 446 -0.29 1.52 13.08
N ILE A 447 0.97 1.92 13.24
CA ILE A 447 1.72 2.62 12.18
C ILE A 447 2.02 1.69 11.01
N GLY A 448 2.47 0.46 11.31
CA GLY A 448 2.74 -0.56 10.28
C GLY A 448 1.50 -0.85 9.42
N LEU A 449 0.30 -0.86 10.02
CA LEU A 449 -0.95 -1.12 9.31
C LEU A 449 -1.18 -0.13 8.15
N GLY A 450 -0.81 1.14 8.30
CA GLY A 450 -1.00 2.13 7.24
C GLY A 450 -0.26 1.78 5.95
N SER A 451 0.99 1.32 6.08
CA SER A 451 1.79 0.84 4.93
C SER A 451 1.20 -0.44 4.33
N ASP A 452 0.78 -1.38 5.19
CA ASP A 452 0.20 -2.64 4.74
C ASP A 452 -1.14 -2.43 4.00
N LEU A 453 -1.98 -1.50 4.45
CA LEU A 453 -3.24 -1.15 3.80
C LEU A 453 -3.02 -0.53 2.41
N GLN A 454 -1.95 0.26 2.23
CA GLN A 454 -1.62 0.83 0.94
C GLN A 454 -1.18 -0.25 -0.07
N GLU A 455 -0.37 -1.22 0.35
CA GLU A 455 0.00 -2.37 -0.50
C GLU A 455 -1.24 -3.23 -0.81
N LEU A 456 -2.11 -3.41 0.20
CA LEU A 456 -3.31 -4.22 0.08
C LEU A 456 -4.32 -3.64 -0.89
N GLU A 457 -4.42 -2.31 -1.01
CA GLU A 457 -5.29 -1.66 -2.00
C GLU A 457 -4.96 -2.11 -3.42
N GLY A 458 -3.68 -2.09 -3.79
CA GLY A 458 -3.23 -2.57 -5.09
C GLY A 458 -3.55 -4.05 -5.28
N ASN A 459 -3.27 -4.88 -4.29
CA ASN A 459 -3.48 -6.33 -4.35
C ASN A 459 -4.97 -6.71 -4.39
N LEU A 460 -5.83 -6.01 -3.65
CA LEU A 460 -7.29 -6.20 -3.66
C LEU A 460 -7.88 -5.83 -5.01
N ASN A 461 -7.49 -4.69 -5.58
CA ASN A 461 -7.96 -4.29 -6.90
C ASN A 461 -7.59 -5.33 -7.97
N ARG A 462 -6.38 -5.93 -7.88
CA ARG A 462 -5.96 -7.04 -8.75
C ARG A 462 -6.77 -8.33 -8.52
N LEU A 463 -7.13 -8.66 -7.28
CA LEU A 463 -7.96 -9.83 -6.99
C LEU A 463 -9.40 -9.64 -7.47
N ASP A 464 -9.99 -8.49 -7.15
CA ASP A 464 -11.36 -8.14 -7.51
C ASP A 464 -11.54 -8.03 -9.04
N ASP A 465 -10.53 -7.54 -9.75
CA ASP A 465 -10.54 -7.53 -11.22
C ASP A 465 -10.75 -8.92 -11.84
N VAL A 466 -10.24 -10.00 -11.21
CA VAL A 466 -10.51 -11.37 -11.68
C VAL A 466 -11.94 -11.76 -11.35
N LEU A 467 -12.33 -11.61 -10.08
CA LEU A 467 -13.61 -12.08 -9.53
C LEU A 467 -14.84 -11.36 -10.11
N GLN A 468 -14.65 -10.18 -10.71
CA GLN A 468 -15.71 -9.41 -11.35
C GLN A 468 -15.96 -9.81 -12.82
N ASN A 469 -15.13 -10.67 -13.41
CA ASN A 469 -15.39 -11.15 -14.77
C ASN A 469 -16.59 -12.10 -14.77
N SER A 470 -17.42 -12.00 -15.81
CA SER A 470 -18.56 -12.89 -16.01
C SER A 470 -18.08 -14.32 -16.33
N THR A 471 -18.65 -15.30 -15.64
CA THR A 471 -18.46 -16.73 -15.90
C THR A 471 -19.21 -17.18 -17.15
N GLU A 472 -18.82 -18.32 -17.73
CA GLU A 472 -19.45 -18.89 -18.93
C GLU A 472 -20.95 -19.17 -18.76
N GLU A 473 -21.41 -19.55 -17.56
CA GLU A 473 -22.83 -19.81 -17.27
C GLU A 473 -23.74 -18.57 -17.26
N ASN A 474 -23.18 -17.36 -17.11
CA ASN A 474 -23.95 -16.11 -17.02
C ASN A 474 -23.96 -15.33 -18.35
N ARG A 475 -23.71 -16.01 -19.49
CA ARG A 475 -23.59 -15.38 -20.81
C ARG A 475 -24.71 -15.77 -21.76
#